data_AF-A0A7J8GL98-F1
#
_entry.id   AF-A0A7J8GL98-F1
#
_cell.length_a   1.000
_cell.length_b   1.000
_cell.length_c   1.000
_cell.angle_alpha   90.00
_cell.angle_beta   90.00
_cell.angle_gamma   90.00
#
_symmetry.space_group_name_H-M   'P 1'
#
loop_
_entity.id
_entity.type
_entity.pdbx_description
1 polymer ?
#
loop_
_entity_poly.entity_id
_entity_poly.type
_entity_poly.pdbx_seq_one_letter_code
_entity_poly.pdbx_strand_id
1 'polypeptide(L)'
;MILTLSTLDDLVYHCEACWLSHRNMLMRFYELRNEVKQSVEMKGNPVRELNDSKWLYDLVFMVDITKSLTELKVKLQGPTQLLSSLLSNVKSLETKLRLFKVQLKRINKMHFPTLEGKKPYDT
;
A
#
# COMPACT_ATOMS: atom_id res chain seq x y z
N MET A 1 24.52 -12.00 26.71
CA MET A 1 23.55 -12.46 25.68
C MET A 1 22.11 -12.10 26.08
N ILE A 2 21.88 -10.85 26.52
CA ILE A 2 20.54 -10.32 26.89
C ILE A 2 20.34 -8.95 26.22
N LEU A 3 21.42 -8.18 26.03
CA LEU A 3 21.43 -6.88 25.33
C LEU A 3 21.15 -6.95 23.83
N THR A 4 21.17 -8.13 23.20
CA THR A 4 20.91 -8.29 21.76
C THR A 4 19.44 -8.54 21.43
N LEU A 5 18.63 -8.96 22.42
CA LEU A 5 17.19 -9.19 22.24
C LEU A 5 16.43 -7.87 22.35
N SER A 6 16.79 -6.98 23.29
CA SER A 6 16.13 -5.67 23.43
C SER A 6 16.31 -4.79 22.20
N THR A 7 17.49 -4.81 21.56
CA THR A 7 17.74 -4.04 20.33
C THR A 7 16.97 -4.58 19.13
N LEU A 8 16.72 -5.90 19.07
CA LEU A 8 15.94 -6.50 17.99
C LEU A 8 14.45 -6.21 18.18
N ASP A 9 13.95 -6.29 19.42
CA ASP A 9 12.57 -5.97 19.76
C ASP A 9 12.29 -4.47 19.57
N ASP A 10 13.21 -3.60 19.99
CA ASP A 10 13.14 -2.16 19.74
C ASP A 10 13.22 -1.84 18.24
N LEU A 11 14.10 -2.51 17.49
CA LEU A 11 14.18 -2.33 16.03
C LEU A 11 12.88 -2.77 15.36
N VAL A 12 12.32 -3.91 15.76
CA VAL A 12 11.03 -4.39 15.27
C VAL A 12 9.96 -3.35 15.61
N TYR A 13 9.86 -2.90 16.86
CA TYR A 13 8.89 -1.91 17.35
C TYR A 13 8.99 -0.56 16.61
N HIS A 14 10.21 -0.03 16.45
CA HIS A 14 10.46 1.18 15.68
C HIS A 14 10.14 0.99 14.20
N CYS A 15 10.42 -0.19 13.63
CA CYS A 15 9.97 -0.54 12.29
C CYS A 15 8.44 -0.58 12.25
N GLU A 16 7.74 -1.14 13.24
CA GLU A 16 6.28 -1.19 13.22
C GLU A 16 5.66 0.21 13.23
N ALA A 17 6.20 1.09 14.07
CA ALA A 17 5.80 2.50 14.16
C ALA A 17 6.18 3.29 12.88
N CYS A 18 7.39 3.08 12.33
CA CYS A 18 7.81 3.66 11.05
C CYS A 18 6.94 3.18 9.90
N TRP A 19 6.64 1.89 9.81
CA TRP A 19 5.81 1.32 8.76
C TRP A 19 4.36 1.76 8.90
N LEU A 20 3.82 1.97 10.11
CA LEU A 20 2.50 2.56 10.32
C LEU A 20 2.44 4.05 9.91
N SER A 21 3.53 4.81 10.05
CA SER A 21 3.63 6.17 9.50
C SER A 21 3.79 6.18 7.96
N HIS A 22 4.57 5.25 7.40
CA HIS A 22 4.70 5.05 5.95
C HIS A 22 3.42 4.50 5.31
N ARG A 23 2.62 3.73 6.06
CA ARG A 23 1.31 3.19 5.69
C ARG A 23 0.31 4.31 5.41
N ASN A 24 0.40 5.39 6.18
CA ASN A 24 -0.32 6.62 5.88
C ASN A 24 0.34 7.37 4.73
N MET A 25 1.67 7.38 4.62
CA MET A 25 2.36 8.17 3.61
C MET A 25 1.98 7.79 2.17
N LEU A 26 1.97 6.51 1.78
CA LEU A 26 1.62 6.12 0.40
C LEU A 26 0.15 6.40 0.06
N MET A 27 -0.77 6.10 0.99
CA MET A 27 -2.19 6.37 0.82
C MET A 27 -2.46 7.88 0.79
N ARG A 28 -1.87 8.65 1.72
CA ARG A 28 -1.97 10.12 1.77
C ARG A 28 -1.36 10.77 0.54
N PHE A 29 -0.22 10.26 0.07
CA PHE A 29 0.41 10.74 -1.16
C PHE A 29 -0.52 10.50 -2.35
N TYR A 30 -1.11 9.31 -2.45
CA TYR A 30 -2.09 9.03 -3.48
C TYR A 30 -3.31 9.96 -3.39
N GLU A 31 -3.86 10.19 -2.20
CA GLU A 31 -4.99 11.11 -1.98
C GLU A 31 -4.65 12.56 -2.37
N LEU A 32 -3.45 13.03 -2.01
CA LEU A 32 -2.98 14.40 -2.22
C LEU A 32 -2.19 14.60 -3.53
N ARG A 33 -2.18 13.59 -4.41
CA ARG A 33 -1.30 13.59 -5.60
C ARG A 33 -1.50 14.80 -6.51
N ASN A 34 -2.71 15.35 -6.57
CA ASN A 34 -3.04 16.51 -7.40
C ASN A 34 -2.49 17.79 -6.78
N GLU A 35 -2.62 17.95 -5.47
CA GLU A 35 -2.09 19.07 -4.68
C GLU A 35 -0.57 19.04 -4.68
N VAL A 36 0.03 17.86 -4.53
CA VAL A 36 1.47 17.65 -4.66
C VAL A 36 1.94 18.03 -6.06
N LYS A 37 1.24 17.56 -7.11
CA LYS A 37 1.54 17.92 -8.50
C LYS A 37 1.54 19.44 -8.69
N GLN A 38 0.46 20.11 -8.30
CA GLN A 38 0.32 21.56 -8.43
C GLN A 38 1.41 22.30 -7.64
N SER A 39 1.66 21.92 -6.38
CA SER A 39 2.70 22.52 -5.55
C SER A 39 4.09 22.39 -6.16
N VAL A 40 4.37 21.28 -6.84
CA VAL A 40 5.68 20.98 -7.43
C VAL A 40 5.85 21.66 -8.79
N GLU A 41 4.78 21.75 -9.58
CA GLU A 41 4.72 22.54 -10.82
C GLU A 41 4.87 24.04 -10.56
N MET A 42 4.22 24.59 -9.53
CA MET A 42 4.38 26.00 -9.11
C MET A 42 5.82 26.35 -8.73
N LYS A 43 6.59 25.38 -8.25
CA LYS A 43 8.02 25.52 -7.93
C LYS A 43 8.93 25.36 -9.15
N GLY A 44 8.37 25.19 -10.35
CA GLY A 44 9.11 25.00 -11.60
C GLY A 44 9.72 23.61 -11.77
N ASN A 45 9.27 22.61 -10.99
CA ASN A 45 9.86 21.27 -10.96
C ASN A 45 8.86 20.18 -11.39
N PRO A 46 8.28 20.22 -12.61
CA PRO A 46 7.23 19.28 -12.99
C PRO A 46 7.68 17.81 -12.87
N VAL A 47 6.86 17.00 -12.21
CA VAL A 47 7.08 15.56 -12.04
C VAL A 47 6.27 14.81 -13.10
N ARG A 48 6.96 14.15 -14.03
CA ARG A 48 6.35 13.51 -15.21
C ARG A 48 5.47 12.33 -14.82
N GLU A 49 5.86 11.64 -13.76
CA GLU A 49 5.20 10.47 -13.18
C GLU A 49 3.76 10.79 -12.72
N LEU A 50 3.51 12.00 -12.22
CA LEU A 50 2.18 12.45 -11.81
C LEU A 50 1.24 12.74 -13.00
N ASN A 51 1.75 12.69 -14.23
CA ASN A 51 0.99 12.76 -15.48
C ASN A 51 0.91 11.40 -16.20
N ASP A 52 1.73 10.43 -15.81
CA ASP A 52 1.75 9.11 -16.42
C ASP A 52 0.66 8.23 -15.81
N SER A 53 -0.34 7.90 -16.63
CA SER A 53 -1.43 7.02 -16.22
C SER A 53 -0.94 5.66 -15.74
N LYS A 54 0.08 5.08 -16.40
CA LYS A 54 0.66 3.78 -16.03
C LYS A 54 1.31 3.86 -14.66
N TRP A 55 2.10 4.90 -14.42
CA TRP A 55 2.73 5.12 -13.12
C TRP A 55 1.69 5.30 -12.01
N LEU A 56 0.60 6.03 -12.28
CA LEU A 56 -0.50 6.17 -11.33
C LEU A 56 -1.22 4.84 -11.05
N TYR A 57 -1.38 3.96 -12.04
CA TYR A 57 -1.91 2.61 -11.82
C TYR A 57 -0.95 1.79 -10.94
N ASP A 58 0.36 1.88 -11.18
CA ASP A 58 1.36 1.21 -10.36
C ASP A 58 1.35 1.74 -8.91
N LEU A 59 1.15 3.05 -8.72
CA LEU A 59 0.99 3.66 -7.39
C LEU A 59 -0.25 3.14 -6.65
N VAL A 60 -1.42 3.10 -7.30
CA VAL A 60 -2.65 2.53 -6.72
C VAL A 60 -2.42 1.09 -6.31
N PHE A 61 -1.78 0.31 -7.17
CA PHE A 61 -1.47 -1.08 -6.90
C PHE A 61 -0.55 -1.25 -5.67
N MET A 62 0.46 -0.39 -5.53
CA MET A 62 1.34 -0.37 -4.35
C MET A 62 0.58 -0.04 -3.07
N VAL A 63 -0.37 0.91 -3.11
CA VAL A 63 -1.24 1.24 -1.97
C VAL A 63 -2.06 0.01 -1.55
N ASP A 64 -2.67 -0.70 -2.49
CA ASP A 64 -3.52 -1.87 -2.22
C ASP A 64 -2.74 -3.07 -1.65
N ILE A 65 -1.54 -3.34 -2.16
CA ILE A 65 -0.66 -4.38 -1.59
C ILE A 65 -0.25 -4.00 -0.17
N THR A 66 0.18 -2.77 0.05
CA THR A 66 0.66 -2.31 1.36
C THR A 66 -0.44 -2.39 2.41
N LYS A 67 -1.68 -2.07 2.03
CA LYS A 67 -2.87 -2.25 2.87
C LYS A 67 -3.06 -3.73 3.23
N SER A 68 -3.03 -4.62 2.24
CA SER A 68 -3.23 -6.07 2.42
C SER A 68 -2.14 -6.70 3.31
N LEU A 69 -0.88 -6.29 3.14
CA LEU A 69 0.23 -6.71 3.99
C LEU A 69 0.04 -6.26 5.43
N THR A 70 -0.46 -5.05 5.64
CA THR A 70 -0.66 -4.58 7.00
C THR A 70 -1.85 -5.25 7.69
N GLU A 71 -2.93 -5.53 6.95
CA GLU A 71 -4.03 -6.34 7.47
C GLU A 71 -3.54 -7.75 7.87
N LEU A 72 -2.67 -8.36 7.06
CA LEU A 72 -2.04 -9.62 7.42
C LEU A 72 -1.20 -9.47 8.68
N LYS A 73 -0.34 -8.45 8.78
CA LYS A 73 0.48 -8.20 9.95
C LYS A 73 -0.35 -8.12 11.25
N VAL A 74 -1.42 -7.34 11.25
CA VAL A 74 -2.34 -7.23 12.40
C VAL A 74 -2.95 -8.59 12.75
N LYS A 75 -3.36 -9.38 11.76
CA LYS A 75 -3.90 -10.73 11.97
C LYS A 75 -2.86 -11.70 12.53
N LEU A 76 -1.59 -11.56 12.14
CA LEU A 76 -0.51 -12.41 12.64
C LEU A 76 -0.09 -12.04 14.07
N GLN A 77 -0.20 -10.77 14.45
CA GLN A 77 0.20 -10.25 15.77
C GLN A 77 -0.92 -10.23 16.81
N GLY A 78 -2.15 -10.58 16.42
CA GLY A 78 -3.27 -10.68 17.35
C GLY A 78 -3.03 -11.74 18.43
N PRO A 79 -3.37 -11.47 19.70
CA PRO A 79 -3.21 -12.46 20.76
C PRO A 79 -4.06 -13.71 20.47
N THR A 80 -3.59 -14.88 20.94
CA THR A 80 -4.35 -16.15 20.92
C THR A 80 -4.81 -16.62 19.53
N GLN A 81 -3.99 -16.46 18.49
CA GLN A 81 -4.27 -17.00 17.15
C GLN A 81 -3.92 -18.50 17.05
N LEU A 82 -4.85 -19.32 16.55
CA LEU A 82 -4.58 -20.71 16.17
C LEU A 82 -3.63 -20.76 14.96
N LEU A 83 -2.69 -21.71 14.94
CA LEU A 83 -1.76 -21.91 13.81
C LEU A 83 -2.50 -22.08 12.47
N SER A 84 -3.63 -22.78 12.48
CA SER A 84 -4.50 -22.95 11.31
C SER A 84 -5.05 -21.62 10.78
N SER A 85 -5.41 -20.68 11.68
CA SER A 85 -5.86 -19.33 11.33
C SER A 85 -4.74 -18.52 10.68
N LEU A 86 -3.54 -18.55 11.28
CA LEU A 86 -2.35 -17.87 10.74
C LEU A 86 -2.02 -18.37 9.33
N LEU A 87 -1.99 -19.69 9.13
CA LEU A 87 -1.74 -20.31 7.84
C LEU A 87 -2.82 -19.94 6.81
N SER A 88 -4.09 -19.90 7.21
CA SER A 88 -5.20 -19.47 6.36
C SER A 88 -5.05 -18.01 5.92
N ASN A 89 -4.65 -17.12 6.83
CA ASN A 89 -4.41 -15.71 6.50
C ASN A 89 -3.28 -15.52 5.48
N VAL A 90 -2.18 -16.28 5.62
CA VAL A 90 -1.08 -16.26 4.64
C VAL A 90 -1.54 -16.79 3.28
N LYS A 91 -2.24 -17.92 3.23
CA LYS A 91 -2.79 -18.49 1.99
C LYS A 91 -3.81 -17.58 1.30
N SER A 92 -4.59 -16.84 2.09
CA SER A 92 -5.54 -15.84 1.58
C SER A 92 -4.81 -14.68 0.91
N LEU A 93 -3.74 -14.16 1.53
CA LEU A 93 -2.90 -13.13 0.91
C LEU A 93 -2.24 -13.65 -0.36
N GLU A 94 -1.69 -14.86 -0.35
CA GLU A 94 -1.10 -15.47 -1.54
C GLU A 94 -2.09 -15.53 -2.70
N THR A 95 -3.32 -15.95 -2.44
CA THR A 95 -4.40 -15.98 -3.42
C THR A 95 -4.72 -14.59 -3.97
N LYS A 96 -4.79 -13.57 -3.11
CA LYS A 96 -4.97 -12.17 -3.52
C LYS A 96 -3.83 -11.68 -4.42
N LEU A 97 -2.58 -11.96 -4.07
CA LEU A 97 -1.41 -11.56 -4.88
C LEU A 97 -1.42 -12.25 -6.25
N ARG A 98 -1.80 -13.53 -6.31
CA ARG A 98 -1.98 -14.27 -7.58
C ARG A 98 -3.08 -13.63 -8.43
N LEU A 99 -4.20 -13.26 -7.82
CA LEU A 99 -5.29 -12.56 -8.52
C LEU A 99 -4.82 -11.22 -9.09
N PHE A 100 -4.12 -10.40 -8.30
CA PHE A 100 -3.57 -9.13 -8.76
C PHE A 100 -2.60 -9.32 -9.93
N LYS A 101 -1.72 -10.31 -9.87
CA LYS A 101 -0.80 -10.65 -10.96
C LYS A 101 -1.54 -11.00 -12.25
N VAL A 102 -2.67 -11.71 -12.17
CA VAL A 102 -3.51 -12.03 -13.33
C VAL A 102 -4.23 -10.79 -13.85
N GLN A 103 -4.72 -9.92 -12.97
CA GLN A 103 -5.43 -8.69 -13.34
C GLN A 103 -4.51 -7.67 -14.01
N LEU A 104 -3.29 -7.50 -13.52
CA LEU A 104 -2.26 -6.67 -14.14
C LEU A 104 -1.93 -7.14 -15.57
N LYS A 105 -1.85 -8.45 -15.78
CA LYS A 105 -1.62 -9.03 -17.12
C LYS A 105 -2.79 -8.84 -18.09
N ARG A 106 -4.01 -8.63 -17.57
CA ARG A 106 -5.24 -8.50 -18.36
C ARG A 106 -5.70 -7.06 -18.56
N ILE A 107 -5.00 -6.06 -18.00
CA ILE A 107 -5.40 -4.64 -17.98
C ILE A 107 -6.86 -4.48 -17.48
N ASN A 108 -7.30 -5.37 -16.58
CA ASN A 108 -8.69 -5.40 -16.14
C ASN A 108 -8.85 -4.55 -14.88
N LYS A 109 -9.53 -3.40 -15.01
CA LYS A 109 -9.66 -2.36 -13.97
C LYS A 109 -10.81 -2.61 -12.98
N MET A 110 -11.57 -3.70 -13.15
CA MET A 110 -12.86 -3.96 -12.50
C MET A 110 -12.85 -4.05 -10.95
N HIS A 111 -11.69 -4.06 -10.30
CA HIS A 111 -11.60 -4.19 -8.83
C HIS A 111 -10.75 -3.12 -8.16
N PHE A 112 -10.39 -2.06 -8.89
CA PHE A 112 -9.75 -0.88 -8.31
C PHE A 112 -10.78 0.25 -8.24
N PRO A 113 -11.58 0.35 -7.17
CA PRO A 113 -12.60 1.40 -7.04
C PRO A 113 -12.01 2.82 -7.12
N THR A 114 -10.72 2.98 -6.80
CA THR A 114 -9.95 4.22 -6.96
C THR A 114 -9.68 4.62 -8.42
N LEU A 115 -9.89 3.72 -9.38
CA LEU A 115 -9.80 3.99 -10.82
C LEU A 115 -11.16 4.36 -11.43
N GLU A 116 -12.26 4.16 -10.71
CA GLU A 116 -13.62 4.49 -11.18
C GLU A 116 -14.10 5.88 -10.70
N GLY A 117 -13.36 6.52 -9.78
CA GLY A 117 -13.78 7.77 -9.12
C GLY A 117 -13.16 9.06 -9.65
N LYS A 118 -13.53 9.47 -10.88
CA LYS A 118 -13.94 10.84 -11.31
C LYS A 118 -13.83 10.96 -12.84
N LYS A 119 -14.98 11.14 -13.49
CA LYS A 119 -15.07 11.55 -14.89
C LYS A 119 -14.37 12.92 -15.05
N PRO A 120 -13.54 13.13 -16.08
CA PRO A 120 -13.20 14.48 -16.49
C PRO A 120 -14.48 15.12 -17.04
N TYR A 121 -14.69 16.40 -16.73
CA TYR A 121 -15.85 17.25 -17.07
C TYR A 121 -17.04 17.13 -16.09
N ASP A 122 -16.99 17.94 -15.01
CA ASP A 122 -17.79 19.17 -14.95
C ASP A 122 -17.19 20.16 -13.91
N THR A 123 -16.82 21.34 -14.42
CA THR A 123 -16.24 22.56 -13.79
C THR A 123 -14.76 22.57 -13.44
#